data_AF-A0A929NWB1-F1
#
_entry.id   AF-A0A929NWB1-F1
#
_cell.length_a   1.000
_cell.length_b   1.000
_cell.length_c   1.000
_cell.angle_alpha   90.00
_cell.angle_beta   90.00
_cell.angle_gamma   90.00
#
_symmetry.space_group_name_H-M   'P 1'
#
loop_
_entity.id
_entity.type
_entity.pdbx_description
1 polymer ?
#
loop_
_entity_poly.entity_id
_entity_poly.type
_entity_poly.pdbx_seq_one_letter_code
_entity_poly.pdbx_strand_id
1 'polypeptide(L)'
;MKLRTKLLLSFALILILTSITNIYGLFQMDVLANLTNKMYNHPLQVTRAVLTANINIIKMHRHMKDVALANSPVEMEIAKSSVKQHEQKVYTQFEIIEKWILGKKGTELITKTIHIFQNWSPIRNEVIKLMETDKKLEAAEITKGKGAKHVALLDEQMELLNNYAANKAKGMHENSITIYSNILTVSITILIIIII
;
A
#
# COMPACT_ATOMS: atom_id res chain seq x y z
N MET A 1 -32.81 -27.99 -49.59
CA MET A 1 -31.44 -27.45 -49.41
C MET A 1 -30.42 -28.55 -49.68
N LYS A 2 -29.37 -28.30 -50.49
CA LYS A 2 -28.36 -29.32 -50.85
C LYS A 2 -27.46 -29.63 -49.63
N LEU A 3 -26.97 -30.87 -49.51
CA LEU A 3 -26.13 -31.34 -48.39
C LEU A 3 -24.91 -30.43 -48.15
N ARG A 4 -24.25 -29.99 -49.22
CA ARG A 4 -23.11 -29.06 -49.19
C ARG A 4 -23.43 -27.74 -48.47
N THR A 5 -24.62 -27.18 -48.72
CA THR A 5 -25.03 -25.90 -48.09
C THR A 5 -25.29 -26.08 -46.61
N LYS A 6 -25.84 -27.23 -46.17
CA LYS A 6 -26.02 -27.55 -44.74
C LYS A 6 -24.69 -27.59 -43.99
N LEU A 7 -23.71 -28.32 -44.55
CA LEU A 7 -22.37 -28.47 -43.94
C LEU A 7 -21.60 -27.15 -43.86
N LEU A 8 -21.68 -26.31 -44.91
CA LEU A 8 -21.04 -25.00 -44.90
C LEU A 8 -21.66 -24.06 -43.87
N LEU A 9 -22.98 -24.08 -43.71
CA LEU A 9 -23.68 -23.26 -42.72
C LEU A 9 -23.35 -23.69 -41.28
N SER A 10 -23.34 -24.99 -40.99
CA SER A 10 -22.96 -25.47 -39.65
C SER A 10 -21.51 -25.15 -39.32
N PHE A 11 -20.60 -25.32 -40.29
CA PHE A 11 -19.19 -24.98 -40.09
C PHE A 11 -18.99 -23.47 -39.89
N ALA A 12 -19.66 -22.63 -40.68
CA ALA A 12 -19.61 -21.18 -40.52
C ALA A 12 -20.15 -20.74 -39.15
N LEU A 13 -21.24 -21.37 -38.67
CA LEU A 13 -21.80 -21.07 -37.36
C LEU A 13 -20.83 -21.42 -36.22
N ILE A 14 -20.21 -22.61 -36.27
CA ILE A 14 -19.19 -23.02 -35.28
C ILE A 14 -18.02 -22.04 -35.29
N LEU A 15 -17.56 -21.63 -36.48
CA LEU A 15 -16.47 -20.68 -36.62
C LEU A 15 -16.83 -19.33 -36.00
N ILE A 16 -18.03 -18.80 -36.26
CA ILE A 16 -18.53 -17.56 -35.66
C ILE A 16 -18.60 -17.66 -34.13
N LEU A 17 -19.20 -18.73 -33.59
CA LEU A 17 -19.32 -18.93 -32.15
C LEU A 17 -17.94 -19.04 -31.47
N THR A 18 -17.01 -19.76 -32.12
CA THR A 18 -15.63 -19.89 -31.65
C THR A 18 -14.88 -18.56 -31.73
N SER A 19 -15.08 -17.76 -32.77
CA SER A 19 -14.49 -16.42 -32.85
C SER A 19 -15.02 -15.50 -31.75
N ILE A 20 -16.32 -15.54 -31.46
CA ILE A 20 -16.94 -14.74 -30.39
C ILE A 20 -16.36 -15.10 -29.02
N THR A 21 -16.20 -16.38 -28.69
CA THR A 21 -15.61 -16.80 -27.41
C THR A 21 -14.16 -16.36 -27.27
N ASN A 22 -13.37 -16.51 -28.33
CA ASN A 22 -11.98 -16.05 -28.33
C ASN A 22 -11.88 -14.54 -28.15
N ILE A 23 -12.68 -13.76 -28.87
CA ILE A 23 -12.72 -12.30 -28.75
C ILE A 23 -13.14 -11.89 -27.32
N TYR A 24 -14.17 -12.52 -26.77
CA TYR A 24 -14.60 -12.28 -25.39
C TYR A 24 -13.49 -12.62 -24.38
N GLY A 25 -12.80 -13.75 -24.56
CA GLY A 25 -11.66 -14.14 -23.72
C GLY A 25 -10.53 -13.11 -23.75
N LEU A 26 -10.19 -12.59 -24.93
CA LEU A 26 -9.17 -11.53 -25.08
C LEU A 26 -9.57 -10.23 -24.37
N PHE A 27 -10.83 -9.80 -24.48
CA PHE A 27 -11.33 -8.64 -23.74
C PHE A 27 -11.22 -8.84 -22.22
N GLN A 28 -11.57 -10.02 -21.73
CA GLN A 28 -11.49 -10.29 -20.30
C GLN A 28 -10.05 -10.44 -19.79
N MET A 29 -9.13 -10.90 -20.63
CA MET A 29 -7.69 -10.87 -20.32
C MET A 29 -7.18 -9.43 -20.14
N ASP A 30 -7.63 -8.48 -20.97
CA ASP A 30 -7.29 -7.07 -20.80
C ASP A 30 -7.84 -6.50 -19.49
N VAL A 31 -9.08 -6.84 -19.13
CA VAL A 31 -9.67 -6.47 -17.82
C VAL A 31 -8.84 -7.03 -16.67
N LEU A 32 -8.41 -8.29 -16.74
CA LEU A 32 -7.60 -8.92 -15.70
C LEU A 32 -6.19 -8.31 -15.62
N ALA A 33 -5.58 -7.99 -16.76
CA ALA A 33 -4.29 -7.29 -16.82
C ALA A 33 -4.39 -5.90 -16.18
N ASN A 34 -5.44 -5.15 -16.49
CA ASN A 34 -5.72 -3.85 -15.89
C ASN A 34 -5.98 -3.94 -14.37
N LEU A 35 -6.71 -4.95 -13.92
CA LEU A 35 -6.95 -5.20 -12.49
C LEU A 35 -5.66 -5.57 -11.77
N THR A 36 -4.81 -6.39 -12.38
CA THR A 36 -3.49 -6.78 -11.84
C THR A 36 -2.57 -5.56 -11.73
N ASN A 37 -2.52 -4.72 -12.78
CA ASN A 37 -1.78 -3.47 -12.76
C ASN A 37 -2.28 -2.53 -11.66
N LYS A 38 -3.61 -2.42 -11.47
CA LYS A 38 -4.18 -1.62 -10.38
C LYS A 38 -3.81 -2.18 -9.01
N MET A 39 -3.89 -3.50 -8.82
CA MET A 39 -3.51 -4.15 -7.56
C MET A 39 -2.03 -3.94 -7.23
N TYR A 40 -1.16 -4.06 -8.25
CA TYR A 40 0.27 -3.82 -8.10
C TYR A 40 0.56 -2.36 -7.76
N ASN A 41 0.09 -1.41 -8.58
CA ASN A 41 0.42 0.01 -8.43
C ASN A 41 -0.23 0.66 -7.20
N HIS A 42 -1.42 0.21 -6.81
CA HIS A 42 -2.17 0.82 -5.71
C HIS A 42 -1.96 0.06 -4.38
N PRO A 43 -2.81 -0.90 -3.99
CA PRO A 43 -2.75 -1.43 -2.64
C PRO A 43 -1.40 -2.10 -2.30
N LEU A 44 -0.74 -2.76 -3.26
CA LEU A 44 0.56 -3.38 -2.97
C LEU A 44 1.67 -2.35 -2.73
N GLN A 45 1.81 -1.32 -3.58
CA GLN A 45 2.79 -0.25 -3.34
C GLN A 45 2.49 0.50 -2.04
N VAL A 46 1.21 0.80 -1.78
CA VAL A 46 0.80 1.51 -0.56
C VAL A 46 1.13 0.70 0.68
N THR A 47 0.75 -0.59 0.76
CA THR A 47 1.08 -1.45 1.90
C THR A 47 2.60 -1.52 2.12
N ARG A 48 3.41 -1.68 1.07
CA ARG A 48 4.88 -1.70 1.17
C ARG A 48 5.44 -0.38 1.67
N ALA A 49 4.94 0.74 1.16
CA ALA A 49 5.37 2.06 1.58
C ALA A 49 4.97 2.35 3.03
N VAL A 50 3.76 1.97 3.45
CA VAL A 50 3.29 2.09 4.84
C VAL A 50 4.19 1.30 5.79
N LEU A 51 4.45 0.02 5.49
CA LEU A 51 5.33 -0.81 6.32
C LEU A 51 6.76 -0.24 6.38
N THR A 52 7.28 0.23 5.25
CA THR A 52 8.63 0.82 5.16
C THR A 52 8.71 2.14 5.93
N ALA A 53 7.71 3.01 5.82
CA ALA A 53 7.59 4.23 6.62
C ALA A 53 7.54 3.89 8.11
N ASN A 54 6.71 2.92 8.51
CA ASN A 54 6.57 2.55 9.92
C ASN A 54 7.89 2.02 10.52
N ILE A 55 8.61 1.17 9.78
CA ILE A 55 9.94 0.71 10.18
C ILE A 55 10.91 1.88 10.37
N ASN A 56 10.88 2.90 9.50
CA ASN A 56 11.73 4.07 9.65
C ASN A 56 11.29 4.94 10.84
N ILE A 57 10.00 5.08 11.13
CA ILE A 57 9.47 5.76 12.34
C ILE A 57 9.99 5.06 13.61
N ILE A 58 9.91 3.72 13.66
CA ILE A 58 10.42 2.92 14.79
C ILE A 58 11.94 3.13 14.94
N LYS A 59 12.69 3.12 13.84
CA LYS A 59 14.14 3.40 13.85
C LYS A 59 14.44 4.82 14.33
N MET A 60 13.69 5.83 13.88
CA MET A 60 13.81 7.20 14.40
C MET A 60 13.60 7.23 15.91
N HIS A 61 12.58 6.54 16.42
CA HIS A 61 12.28 6.53 17.84
C HIS A 61 13.39 5.86 18.64
N ARG A 62 13.98 4.78 18.11
CA ARG A 62 15.18 4.16 18.69
C ARG A 62 16.36 5.14 18.71
N HIS A 63 16.67 5.80 17.60
CA HIS A 63 17.76 6.77 17.54
C HIS A 63 17.53 7.99 18.42
N MET A 64 16.28 8.36 18.69
CA MET A 64 15.96 9.38 19.71
C MET A 64 16.29 8.94 21.13
N LYS A 65 16.28 7.63 21.42
CA LYS A 65 16.82 7.12 22.69
C LYS A 65 18.34 7.24 22.73
N ASP A 66 19.00 7.00 21.60
CA ASP A 66 20.45 7.20 21.49
C ASP A 66 20.82 8.68 21.68
N VAL A 67 20.02 9.61 21.16
CA VAL A 67 20.11 11.05 21.47
C VAL A 67 20.01 11.29 22.98
N ALA A 68 19.01 10.73 23.65
CA ALA A 68 18.80 10.91 25.09
C ALA A 68 19.87 10.23 25.98
N LEU A 69 20.66 9.32 25.42
CA LEU A 69 21.69 8.54 26.13
C LEU A 69 23.13 8.94 25.74
N ALA A 70 23.30 9.84 24.76
CA ALA A 70 24.60 10.25 24.28
C ALA A 70 25.45 10.89 25.39
N ASN A 71 26.72 10.48 25.48
CA ASN A 71 27.67 10.95 26.47
C ASN A 71 28.76 11.85 25.86
N SER A 72 28.79 11.98 24.53
CA SER A 72 29.70 12.89 23.84
C SER A 72 28.98 13.67 22.73
N PRO A 73 29.50 14.85 22.34
CA PRO A 73 28.99 15.58 21.18
C PRO A 73 29.03 14.76 19.88
N VAL A 74 30.01 13.87 19.74
CA VAL A 74 30.14 12.99 18.57
C VAL A 74 29.00 11.97 18.52
N GLU A 75 28.71 11.30 19.64
CA GLU A 75 27.57 10.37 19.74
C GLU A 75 26.24 11.08 19.45
N MET A 76 26.07 12.29 19.99
CA MET A 76 24.89 13.13 19.78
C MET A 76 24.66 13.41 18.29
N GLU A 77 25.70 13.86 17.57
CA GLU A 77 25.59 14.18 16.15
C GLU A 77 25.34 12.93 15.28
N ILE A 78 25.93 11.78 15.63
CA ILE A 78 25.66 10.51 14.94
C ILE A 78 24.18 10.11 15.09
N ALA A 79 23.64 10.22 16.31
CA ALA A 79 22.24 9.90 16.58
C ALA A 79 21.29 10.87 15.86
N LYS A 80 21.54 12.19 15.94
CA LYS A 80 20.77 13.23 15.21
C LYS A 80 20.78 13.00 13.69
N SER A 81 21.94 12.70 13.12
CA SER A 81 22.08 12.40 11.70
C SER A 81 21.28 11.16 11.29
N SER A 82 21.31 10.12 12.12
CA SER A 82 20.52 8.89 11.91
C SER A 82 19.01 9.16 11.94
N VAL A 83 18.52 9.98 12.89
CA VAL A 83 17.12 10.42 12.93
C VAL A 83 16.74 11.14 11.65
N LYS A 84 17.56 12.10 11.20
CA LYS A 84 17.32 12.87 9.96
C LYS A 84 17.28 11.99 8.71
N GLN A 85 18.19 11.01 8.62
CA GLN A 85 18.21 10.08 7.49
C GLN A 85 16.94 9.23 7.42
N HIS A 86 16.45 8.75 8.56
CA HIS A 86 15.21 7.98 8.60
C HIS A 86 13.98 8.85 8.37
N GLU A 87 13.97 10.10 8.85
CA GLU A 87 12.91 11.06 8.57
C GLU A 87 12.73 11.31 7.07
N GLN A 88 13.83 11.51 6.34
CA GLN A 88 13.79 11.65 4.87
C GLN A 88 13.17 10.42 4.21
N LYS A 89 13.55 9.21 4.65
CA LYS A 89 12.98 7.96 4.14
C LYS A 89 11.47 7.87 4.41
N VAL A 90 10.99 8.33 5.57
CA VAL A 90 9.56 8.39 5.89
C VAL A 90 8.82 9.30 4.90
N TYR A 91 9.32 10.52 4.65
CA TYR A 91 8.69 11.43 3.70
C TYR A 91 8.65 10.86 2.28
N THR A 92 9.72 10.24 1.80
CA THR A 92 9.71 9.55 0.50
C THR A 92 8.65 8.44 0.43
N GLN A 93 8.43 7.69 1.51
CA GLN A 93 7.37 6.70 1.54
C GLN A 93 5.97 7.34 1.61
N PHE A 94 5.80 8.46 2.30
CA PHE A 94 4.54 9.20 2.31
C PHE A 94 4.16 9.70 0.92
N GLU A 95 5.11 10.20 0.13
CA GLU A 95 4.85 10.59 -1.27
C GLU A 95 4.33 9.40 -2.12
N ILE A 96 4.88 8.20 -1.91
CA ILE A 96 4.41 6.98 -2.59
C ILE A 96 2.99 6.63 -2.15
N ILE A 97 2.69 6.76 -0.86
CA ILE A 97 1.35 6.50 -0.32
C ILE A 97 0.36 7.50 -0.90
N GLU A 98 0.64 8.80 -0.84
CA GLU A 98 -0.24 9.84 -1.39
C GLU A 98 -0.51 9.65 -2.89
N LYS A 99 0.53 9.26 -3.65
CA LYS A 99 0.40 9.00 -5.09
C LYS A 99 -0.55 7.84 -5.41
N TRP A 100 -0.48 6.76 -4.63
CA TRP A 100 -1.09 5.49 -4.99
C TRP A 100 -2.30 5.09 -4.15
N ILE A 101 -2.56 5.79 -3.03
CA ILE A 101 -3.71 5.50 -2.17
C ILE A 101 -5.02 5.81 -2.88
N LEU A 102 -5.99 4.89 -2.73
CA LEU A 102 -7.27 4.98 -3.44
C LEU A 102 -8.37 5.54 -2.55
N GLY A 103 -9.13 6.49 -3.09
CA GLY A 103 -10.39 6.97 -2.51
C GLY A 103 -10.24 7.96 -1.35
N LYS A 104 -11.28 8.76 -1.12
CA LYS A 104 -11.30 9.89 -0.17
C LYS A 104 -10.86 9.51 1.25
N LYS A 105 -11.40 8.40 1.78
CA LYS A 105 -11.01 7.89 3.11
C LYS A 105 -9.51 7.58 3.21
N GLY A 106 -8.92 7.05 2.13
CA GLY A 106 -7.49 6.78 2.07
C GLY A 106 -6.69 8.08 2.10
N THR A 107 -7.06 9.07 1.28
CA THR A 107 -6.46 10.41 1.28
C THR A 107 -6.52 11.06 2.66
N GLU A 108 -7.68 11.02 3.32
CA GLU A 108 -7.86 11.57 4.68
C GLU A 108 -6.95 10.87 5.70
N LEU A 109 -6.81 9.54 5.63
CA LEU A 109 -5.92 8.78 6.51
C LEU A 109 -4.46 9.22 6.34
N ILE A 110 -3.95 9.32 5.10
CA ILE A 110 -2.54 9.70 4.88
C ILE A 110 -2.29 11.16 5.29
N THR A 111 -3.21 12.08 5.00
CA THR A 111 -3.09 13.48 5.45
C THR A 111 -3.02 13.57 6.97
N LYS A 112 -3.87 12.82 7.68
CA LYS A 112 -3.85 12.76 9.15
C LYS A 112 -2.53 12.18 9.68
N THR A 113 -2.05 11.10 9.08
CA THR A 113 -0.78 10.47 9.47
C THR A 113 0.41 11.41 9.29
N ILE A 114 0.49 12.11 8.16
CA ILE A 114 1.53 13.12 7.90
C ILE A 114 1.49 14.21 8.97
N HIS A 115 0.30 14.72 9.29
CA HIS A 115 0.14 15.75 10.32
C HIS A 115 0.61 15.26 11.71
N ILE A 116 0.22 14.06 12.11
CA ILE A 116 0.69 13.46 13.38
C ILE A 116 2.21 13.28 13.34
N PHE A 117 2.79 12.85 12.23
CA PHE A 117 4.24 12.68 12.11
C PHE A 117 4.99 14.01 12.24
N GLN A 118 4.49 15.06 11.60
CA GLN A 118 5.04 16.42 11.71
C GLN A 118 4.97 16.93 13.15
N ASN A 119 3.87 16.66 13.85
CA ASN A 119 3.70 17.04 15.27
C ASN A 119 4.67 16.30 16.22
N TRP A 120 5.34 15.24 15.76
CA TRP A 120 6.40 14.61 16.53
C TRP A 120 7.72 15.41 16.50
N SER A 121 7.98 16.15 15.41
CA SER A 121 9.18 16.96 15.25
C SER A 121 9.46 17.92 16.43
N PRO A 122 8.51 18.75 16.89
CA PRO A 122 8.75 19.63 18.03
C PRO A 122 9.08 18.87 19.31
N ILE A 123 8.53 17.68 19.53
CA ILE A 123 8.84 16.83 20.68
C ILE A 123 10.29 16.34 20.62
N ARG A 124 10.76 15.92 19.43
CA ARG A 124 12.15 15.50 19.25
C ARG A 124 13.12 16.67 19.43
N ASN A 125 12.77 17.84 18.91
CA ASN A 125 13.58 19.06 19.06
C ASN A 125 13.68 19.49 20.53
N GLU A 126 12.61 19.31 21.31
CA GLU A 126 12.61 19.53 22.76
C GLU A 126 13.63 18.61 23.47
N VAL A 127 13.64 17.32 23.14
CA VAL A 127 14.62 16.36 23.67
C VAL A 127 16.05 16.73 23.29
N ILE A 128 16.29 17.08 22.02
CA ILE A 128 17.63 17.49 21.54
C ILE A 128 18.11 18.73 22.30
N LYS A 129 17.27 19.75 22.44
CA LYS A 129 17.61 20.99 23.16
C LYS A 129 17.94 20.71 24.62
N LEU A 130 17.17 19.86 25.29
CA LEU A 130 17.43 19.49 26.68
C LEU A 130 18.80 18.81 26.82
N MET A 131 19.13 17.90 25.91
CA MET A 131 20.45 17.26 25.91
C MET A 131 21.60 18.23 25.62
N GLU A 132 21.40 19.21 24.72
CA GLU A 132 22.38 20.27 24.45
C GLU A 132 22.62 21.19 25.65
N THR A 133 21.66 21.25 26.58
CA THR A 133 21.75 22.00 27.85
C THR A 133 22.05 21.12 29.08
N ASP A 134 22.53 19.89 28.86
CA ASP A 134 22.88 18.89 29.88
C ASP A 134 21.73 18.45 30.82
N LYS A 135 20.48 18.62 30.37
CA LYS A 135 19.26 18.25 31.10
C LYS A 135 18.81 16.82 30.79
N LYS A 136 19.70 15.86 31.05
CA LYS A 136 19.54 14.46 30.63
C LYS A 136 18.31 13.75 31.21
N LEU A 137 18.00 13.99 32.48
CA LEU A 137 16.82 13.38 33.13
C LEU A 137 15.51 13.86 32.49
N GLU A 138 15.40 15.16 32.23
CA GLU A 138 14.23 15.76 31.59
C GLU A 138 14.05 15.24 30.15
N ALA A 139 15.14 15.14 29.40
CA ALA A 139 15.15 14.55 28.05
C ALA A 139 14.68 13.08 28.05
N ALA A 140 15.14 12.29 29.04
CA ALA A 140 14.74 10.90 29.21
C ALA A 140 13.24 10.75 29.56
N GLU A 141 12.71 11.60 30.44
CA GLU A 141 11.29 11.60 30.81
C GLU A 141 10.39 11.95 29.63
N ILE A 142 10.76 12.96 28.82
CA ILE A 142 10.01 13.27 27.60
C ILE A 142 10.03 12.09 26.62
N THR A 143 11.19 11.46 26.43
CA THR A 143 11.34 10.33 25.51
C THR A 143 10.50 9.12 25.95
N LYS A 144 10.51 8.77 27.24
CA LYS A 144 9.74 7.66 27.81
C LYS A 144 8.24 7.94 27.91
N GLY A 145 7.86 9.20 28.13
CA GLY A 145 6.48 9.62 28.30
C GLY A 145 5.87 10.14 27.00
N LYS A 146 5.98 11.44 26.79
CA LYS A 146 5.34 12.18 25.68
C LYS A 146 5.75 11.62 24.32
N GLY A 147 7.04 11.36 24.11
CA GLY A 147 7.60 10.81 22.88
C GLY A 147 7.06 9.40 22.58
N ALA A 148 7.14 8.50 23.55
CA ALA A 148 6.62 7.14 23.39
C ALA A 148 5.11 7.09 23.09
N LYS A 149 4.30 7.90 23.78
CA LYS A 149 2.86 8.02 23.51
C LYS A 149 2.59 8.52 22.10
N HIS A 150 3.36 9.49 21.62
CA HIS A 150 3.22 10.02 20.26
C HIS A 150 3.58 8.98 19.19
N VAL A 151 4.61 8.17 19.44
CA VAL A 151 5.00 7.08 18.54
C VAL A 151 3.97 5.96 18.54
N ALA A 152 3.34 5.64 19.68
CA ALA A 152 2.23 4.68 19.72
C ALA A 152 1.02 5.16 18.90
N LEU A 153 0.69 6.46 18.97
CA LEU A 153 -0.35 7.05 18.12
C LEU A 153 0.01 6.96 16.64
N LEU A 154 1.27 7.18 16.28
CA LEU A 154 1.74 7.00 14.91
C LEU A 154 1.60 5.56 14.44
N ASP A 155 2.00 4.59 15.26
CA ASP A 155 1.91 3.17 14.93
C ASP A 155 0.45 2.74 14.67
N GLU A 156 -0.49 3.19 15.50
CA GLU A 156 -1.93 2.96 15.29
C GLU A 156 -2.41 3.55 13.95
N GLN A 157 -1.99 4.78 13.60
CA GLN A 157 -2.36 5.37 12.32
C GLN A 157 -1.72 4.66 11.12
N MET A 158 -0.50 4.15 11.27
CA MET A 158 0.16 3.34 10.25
C MET A 158 -0.56 2.01 10.06
N GLU A 159 -1.05 1.39 11.13
CA GLU A 159 -1.86 0.18 11.06
C GLU A 159 -3.20 0.43 10.33
N LEU A 160 -3.89 1.53 10.65
CA LEU A 160 -5.12 1.92 9.95
C LEU A 160 -4.91 2.12 8.44
N LEU A 161 -3.80 2.76 8.05
CA LEU A 161 -3.41 2.92 6.64
C LEU A 161 -3.12 1.57 5.98
N ASN A 162 -2.37 0.70 6.66
CA ASN A 162 -2.03 -0.64 6.18
C ASN A 162 -3.29 -1.48 5.95
N ASN A 163 -4.19 -1.50 6.93
CA ASN A 163 -5.44 -2.24 6.87
C ASN A 163 -6.37 -1.68 5.78
N TYR A 164 -6.39 -0.37 5.58
CA TYR A 164 -7.13 0.25 4.48
C TYR A 164 -6.63 -0.23 3.11
N ALA A 165 -5.32 -0.19 2.88
CA ALA A 165 -4.70 -0.64 1.64
C ALA A 165 -4.89 -2.15 1.42
N ALA A 166 -4.69 -2.97 2.46
CA ALA A 166 -4.91 -4.41 2.42
C ALA A 166 -6.36 -4.76 2.06
N ASN A 167 -7.34 -4.04 2.63
CA ASN A 167 -8.75 -4.23 2.29
C ASN A 167 -9.07 -3.86 0.83
N LYS A 168 -8.41 -2.83 0.27
CA LYS A 168 -8.53 -2.54 -1.17
C LYS A 168 -7.94 -3.66 -2.02
N ALA A 169 -6.81 -4.25 -1.62
CA ALA A 169 -6.22 -5.41 -2.28
C ALA A 169 -7.19 -6.60 -2.28
N LYS A 170 -7.78 -6.90 -1.12
CA LYS A 170 -8.76 -7.99 -0.94
C LYS A 170 -9.95 -7.83 -1.88
N GLY A 171 -10.58 -6.65 -1.92
CA GLY A 171 -11.70 -6.40 -2.82
C GLY A 171 -11.33 -6.51 -4.31
N MET A 172 -10.12 -6.11 -4.70
CA MET A 172 -9.62 -6.32 -6.06
C MET A 172 -9.38 -7.80 -6.37
N HIS A 173 -8.89 -8.57 -5.41
CA HIS A 173 -8.70 -10.01 -5.57
C HIS A 173 -10.03 -10.75 -5.71
N GLU A 174 -11.01 -10.44 -4.86
CA GLU A 174 -12.37 -11.00 -4.96
C GLU A 174 -12.99 -10.70 -6.34
N ASN A 175 -12.85 -9.47 -6.83
CA ASN A 175 -13.29 -9.11 -8.18
C ASN A 175 -12.59 -9.93 -9.28
N SER A 176 -11.29 -10.21 -9.13
CA SER A 176 -10.56 -11.06 -10.10
C SER A 176 -11.11 -12.49 -10.16
N ILE A 177 -11.51 -13.05 -9.01
CA ILE A 177 -12.13 -14.38 -8.93
C ILE A 177 -13.51 -14.35 -9.60
N THR A 178 -14.31 -13.31 -9.37
CA THR A 178 -15.61 -13.15 -10.04
C THR A 178 -15.45 -13.09 -11.55
N ILE A 179 -14.52 -12.27 -12.06
CA ILE A 179 -14.22 -12.18 -13.50
C ILE A 179 -13.86 -13.56 -14.07
N TYR A 180 -12.96 -14.29 -13.40
CA TYR A 180 -12.58 -15.64 -13.79
C TYR A 180 -13.78 -16.61 -13.85
N SER A 181 -14.61 -16.63 -12.81
CA SER A 181 -15.79 -17.50 -12.76
C SER A 181 -16.78 -17.19 -13.90
N ASN A 182 -17.01 -15.91 -14.22
CA ASN A 182 -17.88 -15.50 -15.31
C ASN A 182 -17.33 -15.93 -16.68
N ILE A 183 -16.01 -15.87 -16.89
CA ILE A 183 -15.37 -16.36 -18.12
C ILE A 183 -15.62 -17.86 -18.28
N LEU A 184 -15.45 -18.64 -17.22
CA LEU A 184 -15.68 -20.08 -17.26
C LEU A 184 -17.13 -20.42 -17.58
N THR A 185 -18.09 -19.81 -16.87
CA THR A 185 -19.51 -20.06 -17.09
C THR A 185 -19.91 -19.76 -18.53
N VAL A 186 -19.54 -18.58 -19.07
CA VAL A 186 -19.86 -18.20 -20.45
C VAL A 186 -19.21 -19.16 -21.46
N SER A 187 -17.94 -19.52 -21.26
CA SER A 187 -17.21 -20.41 -22.16
C SER A 187 -17.82 -21.82 -22.20
N ILE A 188 -18.20 -22.36 -21.03
CA ILE A 188 -18.84 -23.69 -20.92
C ILE A 188 -20.23 -23.66 -21.56
N THR A 189 -21.03 -22.62 -21.30
CA THR A 189 -22.37 -22.50 -21.92
C THR A 189 -22.28 -22.46 -23.44
N ILE A 190 -21.35 -21.70 -24.01
CA ILE A 190 -21.18 -21.66 -25.47
C ILE A 190 -20.66 -23.00 -26.02
N LEU A 191 -19.74 -23.67 -25.30
CA LEU A 191 -19.26 -24.99 -25.71
C LEU A 191 -20.40 -26.02 -25.75
N ILE A 192 -21.30 -26.01 -24.76
CA ILE A 192 -22.48 -26.87 -24.74
C ILE A 192 -23.40 -26.55 -25.93
N ILE A 193 -23.62 -25.27 -26.24
CA ILE A 193 -24.43 -24.84 -27.40
C ILE A 193 -23.80 -25.30 -28.74
N ILE A 194 -22.47 -25.39 -28.83
CA ILE A 194 -21.79 -25.86 -30.05
C ILE A 194 -21.92 -27.38 -30.23
N ILE A 195 -21.99 -28.14 -29.13
CA ILE A 195 -22.03 -29.60 -29.14
C ILE A 195 -23.45 -30.15 -29.41
N ILE A 196 -24.48 -29.44 -28.94
CA ILE A 196 -25.90 -29.79 -29.13
C ILE A 196 -26.37 -29.40 -30.54
#